data_AF-A0A6C0J1Y3-F1
#
_entry.id   AF-A0A6C0J1Y3-F1
#
_cell.length_a   1.000
_cell.length_b   1.000
_cell.length_c   1.000
_cell.angle_alpha   90.00
_cell.angle_beta   90.00
_cell.angle_gamma   90.00
#
_symmetry.space_group_name_H-M   'P 1'
#
loop_
_entity.id
_entity.type
_entity.pdbx_description
1 polymer ?
#
loop_
_entity_poly.entity_id
_entity_poly.type
_entity_poly.pdbx_seq_one_letter_code
_entity_poly.pdbx_strand_id
1 'polypeptide(L)'
;MSHSQQKYESLVDDPRILNQEWCCVSFVSPENLIQQRELYYMNNFMYEEINNYIGSSAEHMAKEASNLVNNIFENIIDSYGSSLSDQDKEMVEKIKLIASNNKVNESEFVSKCARKFYLNYKDINDKYIVYCDNNYQKLLEKYQKNFNDEQCSIRGFKVRGSYKTYEEATERCQELIKYERGVGIAIAPVGTWVPWDPSPDAIQDSEYMLPELNKLMTKYNEQNRNRDIMFEERKQELQSSNTVNKTSNPTRERLKKKLMEKEAKRLKNDIEKQQRLVELEDQEHRENCS
;
A
#
# COMPACT_ATOMS: atom_id res chain seq x y z
N MET A 1 -9.92 16.80 26.16
CA MET A 1 -8.93 17.74 25.58
C MET A 1 -8.67 17.30 24.16
N SER A 2 -9.26 18.03 23.20
CA SER A 2 -9.18 17.75 21.77
C SER A 2 -7.73 17.90 21.29
N HIS A 3 -7.12 16.85 20.76
CA HIS A 3 -5.88 16.95 20.01
C HIS A 3 -6.19 17.71 18.72
N SER A 4 -6.03 19.03 18.76
CA SER A 4 -5.96 19.84 17.56
C SER A 4 -4.78 19.32 16.72
N GLN A 5 -5.11 18.65 15.60
CA GLN A 5 -4.15 18.39 14.54
C GLN A 5 -3.44 19.70 14.23
N GLN A 6 -2.13 19.75 14.51
CA GLN A 6 -1.28 20.83 14.04
C GLN A 6 -1.36 20.79 12.51
N LYS A 7 -2.09 21.75 11.95
CA LYS A 7 -2.21 21.95 10.52
C LYS A 7 -0.81 22.31 10.02
N TYR A 8 -0.17 21.40 9.28
CA TYR A 8 1.12 21.64 8.62
C TYR A 8 0.94 22.73 7.54
N GLU A 9 0.90 24.00 7.95
CA GLU A 9 1.04 25.15 7.04
C GLU A 9 2.53 25.35 6.75
N SER A 10 3.07 24.53 5.85
CA SER A 10 4.47 24.65 5.38
C SER A 10 4.59 24.79 3.87
N LEU A 11 3.48 24.93 3.15
CA LEU A 11 3.45 25.19 1.72
C LEU A 11 3.36 26.71 1.51
N VAL A 12 4.51 27.37 1.52
CA VAL A 12 4.63 28.79 1.18
C VAL A 12 4.97 28.88 -0.30
N ASP A 13 4.22 29.72 -1.02
CA ASP A 13 4.49 30.03 -2.42
C ASP A 13 5.63 31.07 -2.52
N ASP A 14 6.48 30.88 -3.51
CA ASP A 14 7.57 31.79 -3.82
C ASP A 14 7.06 33.07 -4.50
N PRO A 15 7.76 34.20 -4.32
CA PRO A 15 7.45 35.42 -5.07
C PRO A 15 7.59 35.18 -6.57
N ARG A 16 6.68 35.78 -7.34
CA ARG A 16 6.64 35.64 -8.81
C ARG A 16 7.93 36.16 -9.44
N ILE A 17 8.48 35.38 -10.37
CA ILE A 17 9.61 35.77 -11.20
C ILE A 17 9.07 36.36 -12.50
N LEU A 18 9.51 37.57 -12.84
CA LEU A 18 9.04 38.26 -14.04
C LEU A 18 9.35 37.43 -15.30
N ASN A 19 8.35 37.27 -16.17
CA ASN A 19 8.39 36.47 -17.40
C ASN A 19 8.61 34.95 -17.20
N GLN A 20 8.50 34.45 -15.97
CA GLN A 20 8.62 33.02 -15.65
C GLN A 20 7.46 32.63 -14.74
N GLU A 21 6.24 32.71 -15.26
CA GLU A 21 5.02 32.41 -14.49
C GLU A 21 4.60 30.95 -14.63
N TRP A 22 4.93 30.29 -15.75
CA TRP A 22 4.55 28.92 -16.06
C TRP A 22 5.75 28.09 -16.50
N CYS A 23 5.74 26.78 -16.27
CA CYS A 23 6.78 25.88 -16.75
C CYS A 23 6.17 24.59 -17.30
N CYS A 24 6.85 24.02 -18.30
CA CYS A 24 6.57 22.66 -18.75
C CYS A 24 7.47 21.70 -17.97
N VAL A 25 6.90 20.63 -17.44
CA VAL A 25 7.65 19.61 -16.70
C VAL A 25 7.34 18.25 -17.29
N SER A 26 8.37 17.51 -17.68
CA SER A 26 8.24 16.11 -18.08
C SER A 26 8.48 15.22 -16.88
N PHE A 27 7.69 14.17 -16.75
CA PHE A 27 7.80 13.20 -15.67
C PHE A 27 7.96 11.80 -16.22
N VAL A 28 8.81 11.02 -15.55
CA VAL A 28 9.00 9.59 -15.81
C VAL A 28 8.80 8.86 -14.49
N SER A 29 7.82 7.97 -14.46
CA SER A 29 7.51 7.12 -13.30
C SER A 29 7.38 5.67 -13.77
N PRO A 30 8.49 4.92 -13.85
CA PRO A 30 8.44 3.53 -14.30
C PRO A 30 8.02 2.64 -13.13
N GLU A 31 6.72 2.61 -12.86
CA GLU A 31 6.14 1.90 -11.70
C GLU A 31 6.55 0.42 -11.65
N ASN A 32 6.58 -0.26 -12.81
CA ASN A 32 7.00 -1.66 -12.89
C ASN A 32 8.45 -1.86 -12.39
N LEU A 33 9.37 -0.97 -12.77
CA LEU A 33 10.78 -1.07 -12.36
C LEU A 33 10.96 -0.70 -10.89
N ILE A 34 10.21 0.31 -10.42
CA ILE A 34 10.22 0.70 -9.00
C ILE A 34 9.73 -0.46 -8.14
N GLN A 35 8.63 -1.11 -8.53
CA GLN A 35 8.07 -2.24 -7.80
C GLN A 35 9.03 -3.44 -7.77
N GLN A 36 9.70 -3.74 -8.89
CA GLN A 36 10.72 -4.79 -8.93
C GLN A 36 11.90 -4.50 -7.98
N ARG A 37 12.34 -3.25 -7.94
CA ARG A 37 13.39 -2.81 -7.02
C ARG A 37 12.96 -2.92 -5.55
N GLU A 38 11.75 -2.47 -5.22
CA GLU A 38 11.23 -2.58 -3.85
C GLU A 38 11.08 -4.03 -3.39
N LEU A 39 10.60 -4.91 -4.27
CA LEU A 39 10.57 -6.35 -4.02
C LEU A 39 11.97 -6.93 -3.80
N TYR A 40 12.96 -6.49 -4.58
CA TYR A 40 14.35 -6.90 -4.40
C TYR A 40 14.91 -6.47 -3.03
N TYR A 41 14.63 -5.23 -2.61
CA TYR A 41 15.09 -4.71 -1.32
C TYR A 41 14.44 -5.46 -0.15
N MET A 42 13.13 -5.71 -0.25
CA MET A 42 12.40 -6.50 0.75
C MET A 42 12.95 -7.93 0.85
N ASN A 43 13.22 -8.59 -0.28
CA ASN A 43 13.79 -9.94 -0.25
C ASN A 43 15.17 -10.00 0.42
N ASN A 44 16.05 -9.04 0.13
CA ASN A 44 17.35 -8.95 0.81
C ASN A 44 17.20 -8.69 2.31
N PHE A 45 16.29 -7.81 2.70
CA PHE A 45 15.99 -7.54 4.11
C PHE A 45 15.51 -8.80 4.85
N MET A 46 14.56 -9.53 4.27
CA MET A 46 14.05 -10.77 4.85
C MET A 46 15.17 -11.81 5.01
N TYR A 47 16.07 -11.90 4.03
CA TYR A 47 17.15 -12.85 4.07
C TYR A 47 18.27 -12.48 5.06
N GLU A 48 18.72 -11.22 5.06
CA GLU A 48 19.88 -10.76 5.84
C GLU A 48 19.50 -10.36 7.27
N GLU A 49 18.40 -9.64 7.49
CA GLU A 49 18.05 -9.11 8.82
C GLU A 49 17.08 -10.01 9.58
N ILE A 50 15.99 -10.43 8.94
CA ILE A 50 14.95 -11.19 9.63
C ILE A 50 15.44 -12.57 10.04
N ASN A 51 16.12 -13.29 9.15
CA ASN A 51 16.69 -14.60 9.50
C ASN A 51 17.71 -14.49 10.66
N ASN A 52 18.57 -13.47 10.63
CA ASN A 52 19.54 -13.24 11.70
C ASN A 52 18.85 -12.88 13.02
N TYR A 53 17.85 -12.00 12.99
CA TYR A 53 17.06 -11.65 14.17
C TYR A 53 16.36 -12.86 14.78
N ILE A 54 15.71 -13.69 13.96
CA ILE A 54 15.05 -14.92 14.42
C ILE A 54 16.07 -15.86 15.07
N GLY A 55 17.25 -16.03 14.47
CA GLY A 55 18.34 -16.82 15.04
C GLY A 55 18.79 -16.31 16.40
N SER A 56 19.14 -15.03 16.52
CA SER A 56 19.60 -14.42 17.77
C SER A 56 18.52 -14.41 18.86
N SER A 57 17.26 -14.17 18.49
CA SER A 57 16.13 -14.20 19.44
C SER A 57 15.90 -15.61 19.99
N ALA A 58 15.96 -16.62 19.12
CA ALA A 58 15.83 -18.01 19.53
C ALA A 58 17.00 -18.44 20.45
N GLU A 59 18.22 -17.97 20.19
CA GLU A 59 19.38 -18.23 21.05
C GLU A 59 19.20 -17.62 22.45
N HIS A 60 18.75 -16.36 22.53
CA HIS A 60 18.46 -15.70 23.80
C HIS A 60 17.40 -16.46 24.60
N MET A 61 16.34 -16.90 23.94
CA MET A 61 15.27 -17.66 24.58
C MET A 61 15.74 -19.04 25.08
N ALA A 62 16.60 -19.71 24.32
CA ALA A 62 17.21 -20.98 24.75
C ALA A 62 18.01 -20.78 26.05
N LYS A 63 18.82 -19.72 26.10
CA LYS A 63 19.60 -19.35 27.29
C LYS A 63 18.72 -19.00 28.48
N GLU A 64 17.67 -18.20 28.29
CA GLU A 64 16.73 -17.89 29.38
C GLU A 64 16.00 -19.12 29.90
N ALA A 65 15.55 -20.02 29.01
CA ALA A 65 14.90 -21.26 29.41
C ALA A 65 15.85 -22.15 30.23
N SER A 66 17.10 -22.31 29.78
CA SER A 66 18.14 -23.04 30.52
C SER A 66 18.38 -22.43 31.91
N ASN A 67 18.46 -21.10 32.01
CA ASN A 67 18.65 -20.41 33.29
C ASN A 67 17.47 -20.62 34.24
N LEU A 68 16.23 -20.53 33.75
CA LEU A 68 15.05 -20.78 34.57
C LEU A 68 15.01 -22.22 35.11
N VAL A 69 15.31 -23.19 34.25
CA VAL A 69 15.36 -24.61 34.66
C VAL A 69 16.44 -24.84 35.70
N ASN A 70 17.64 -24.29 35.51
CA ASN A 70 18.73 -24.39 36.48
C ASN A 70 18.35 -23.77 37.82
N ASN A 71 17.75 -22.57 37.82
CA ASN A 71 17.30 -21.91 39.05
C ASN A 71 16.23 -22.72 39.80
N ILE A 72 15.32 -23.39 39.10
CA ILE A 72 14.34 -24.29 39.72
C ILE A 72 15.05 -25.47 40.40
N PHE A 73 16.00 -26.10 39.72
CA PHE A 73 16.76 -27.19 40.30
C PHE A 73 17.60 -26.76 41.51
N GLU A 74 18.26 -25.61 41.45
CA GLU A 74 19.01 -25.06 42.59
C GLU A 74 18.10 -24.79 43.79
N ASN A 75 16.95 -24.13 43.59
CA ASN A 75 15.99 -23.88 44.67
C ASN A 75 15.49 -25.18 45.33
N ILE A 76 15.25 -26.23 44.54
CA ILE A 76 14.86 -27.54 45.07
C ILE A 76 16.04 -28.13 45.87
N ILE A 77 17.25 -28.14 45.31
CA ILE A 77 18.46 -28.65 45.99
C ILE A 77 18.69 -27.93 47.32
N ASP A 78 18.54 -26.60 47.37
CA ASP A 78 18.74 -25.80 48.57
C ASP A 78 17.67 -26.09 49.64
N SER A 79 16.42 -26.28 49.22
CA SER A 79 15.31 -26.60 50.13
C SER A 79 15.48 -27.96 50.82
N TYR A 80 15.97 -28.98 50.11
CA TYR A 80 16.17 -30.34 50.64
C TYR A 80 17.57 -30.57 51.22
N GLY A 81 18.56 -29.77 50.84
CA GLY A 81 19.95 -29.89 51.32
C GLY A 81 20.12 -29.61 52.81
N SER A 82 19.14 -28.96 53.44
CA SER A 82 19.13 -28.64 54.88
C SER A 82 18.47 -29.72 55.75
N SER A 83 17.86 -30.75 55.14
CA SER A 83 17.13 -31.79 55.88
C SER A 83 18.06 -32.87 56.43
N LEU A 84 17.79 -33.34 57.65
CA LEU A 84 18.57 -34.39 58.32
C LEU A 84 18.17 -35.82 57.86
N SER A 85 17.08 -35.95 57.08
CA SER A 85 16.56 -37.21 56.57
C SER A 85 17.44 -37.78 55.47
N ASP A 86 17.82 -39.06 55.56
CA ASP A 86 18.63 -39.72 54.54
C ASP A 86 17.87 -39.94 53.21
N GLN A 87 16.52 -39.96 53.24
CA GLN A 87 15.70 -40.01 52.03
C GLN A 87 15.77 -38.70 51.24
N ASP A 88 15.87 -37.56 51.92
CA ASP A 88 15.95 -36.24 51.28
C ASP A 88 17.33 -36.05 50.60
N LYS A 89 18.39 -36.59 51.22
CA LYS A 89 19.73 -36.63 50.61
C LYS A 89 19.76 -37.50 49.35
N GLU A 90 19.13 -38.67 49.38
CA GLU A 90 19.02 -39.56 48.21
C GLU A 90 18.20 -38.90 47.08
N MET A 91 17.16 -38.15 47.41
CA MET A 91 16.36 -37.39 46.44
C MET A 91 17.19 -36.26 45.79
N VAL A 92 18.00 -35.53 46.56
CA VAL A 92 18.91 -34.49 46.02
C VAL A 92 19.93 -35.08 45.04
N GLU A 93 20.49 -36.26 45.32
CA GLU A 93 21.40 -36.94 44.38
C GLU A 93 20.70 -37.34 43.08
N LYS A 94 19.49 -37.88 43.16
CA LYS A 94 18.68 -38.23 41.97
C LYS A 94 18.36 -36.99 41.13
N ILE A 95 18.04 -35.86 41.77
CA ILE A 95 17.74 -34.60 41.08
C ILE A 95 18.99 -34.03 40.39
N LYS A 96 20.16 -34.10 41.03
CA LYS A 96 21.44 -33.72 40.39
C LYS A 96 21.76 -34.59 39.17
N LEU A 97 21.44 -35.89 39.23
CA LEU A 97 21.61 -36.81 38.10
C LEU A 97 20.65 -36.48 36.95
N ILE A 98 19.39 -36.14 37.27
CA ILE A 98 18.37 -35.73 36.28
C ILE A 98 18.74 -34.39 35.62
N ALA A 99 19.22 -33.42 36.40
CA ALA A 99 19.64 -32.10 35.89
C ALA A 99 20.87 -32.20 34.98
N SER A 100 21.83 -33.08 35.32
CA SER A 100 23.02 -33.31 34.48
C SER A 100 22.71 -34.07 33.18
N ASN A 101 21.73 -34.98 33.19
CA ASN A 101 21.32 -35.74 32.00
C ASN A 101 20.35 -34.97 31.07
N ASN A 102 19.63 -33.96 31.55
CA ASN A 102 18.66 -33.18 30.78
C ASN A 102 19.14 -31.74 30.47
N LYS A 103 20.42 -31.57 30.10
CA LYS A 103 20.86 -30.28 29.56
C LYS A 103 20.09 -30.00 28.27
N VAL A 104 19.42 -28.85 28.21
CA VAL A 104 18.72 -28.40 27.01
C VAL A 104 19.74 -28.28 25.89
N ASN A 105 19.52 -29.00 24.79
CA ASN A 105 20.32 -28.82 23.59
C ASN A 105 19.87 -27.51 22.92
N GLU A 106 20.60 -26.43 23.21
CA GLU A 106 20.33 -25.09 22.72
C GLU A 106 20.18 -25.06 21.19
N SER A 107 21.00 -25.82 20.45
CA SER A 107 20.97 -25.84 18.98
C SER A 107 19.68 -26.46 18.41
N GLU A 108 19.18 -27.53 19.05
CA GLU A 108 17.93 -28.16 18.63
C GLU A 108 16.70 -27.32 18.98
N PHE A 109 16.74 -26.64 20.13
CA PHE A 109 15.70 -25.73 20.57
C PHE A 109 15.62 -24.49 19.66
N VAL A 110 16.77 -23.87 19.36
CA VAL A 110 16.87 -22.74 18.41
C VAL A 110 16.28 -23.09 17.05
N SER A 111 16.58 -24.27 16.53
CA SER A 111 16.05 -24.76 15.25
C SER A 111 14.53 -24.95 15.25
N LYS A 112 13.95 -25.32 16.39
CA LYS A 112 12.48 -25.47 16.57
C LYS A 112 11.80 -24.11 16.79
N CYS A 113 12.42 -23.21 17.54
CA CYS A 113 11.90 -21.88 17.84
C CYS A 113 11.96 -20.95 16.63
N ALA A 114 13.01 -21.04 15.79
CA ALA A 114 13.13 -20.26 14.56
C ALA A 114 11.92 -20.46 13.61
N ARG A 115 11.23 -21.59 13.70
CA ARG A 115 10.04 -21.88 12.88
C ARG A 115 8.73 -21.31 13.45
N LYS A 116 8.73 -20.80 14.68
CA LYS A 116 7.49 -20.62 15.46
C LYS A 116 7.27 -19.22 16.04
N PHE A 117 8.30 -18.36 16.06
CA PHE A 117 8.15 -17.00 16.59
C PHE A 117 7.74 -16.01 15.51
N TYR A 118 6.67 -15.27 15.81
CA TYR A 118 6.09 -14.26 14.94
C TYR A 118 6.68 -12.89 15.25
N LEU A 119 7.04 -12.17 14.20
CA LEU A 119 7.38 -10.76 14.24
C LEU A 119 6.10 -9.93 14.00
N ASN A 120 5.94 -8.85 14.75
CA ASN A 120 4.83 -7.92 14.56
C ASN A 120 5.09 -7.04 13.33
N TYR A 121 4.01 -6.66 12.63
CA TYR A 121 4.06 -5.80 11.45
C TYR A 121 4.83 -4.49 11.69
N LYS A 122 4.56 -3.82 12.82
CA LYS A 122 5.21 -2.54 13.13
C LYS A 122 6.72 -2.69 13.29
N ASP A 123 7.15 -3.70 14.04
CA ASP A 123 8.56 -3.95 14.31
C ASP A 123 9.32 -4.33 13.03
N ILE A 124 8.67 -5.10 12.13
CA ILE A 124 9.22 -5.41 10.81
C ILE A 124 9.40 -4.15 9.98
N ASN A 125 8.38 -3.28 9.96
CA ASN A 125 8.42 -2.07 9.16
C ASN A 125 9.50 -1.09 9.64
N ASP A 126 9.59 -0.87 10.95
CA ASP A 126 10.61 -0.02 11.55
C ASP A 126 12.03 -0.56 11.25
N LYS A 127 12.22 -1.88 11.33
CA LYS A 127 13.48 -2.54 10.93
C LYS A 127 13.77 -2.40 9.43
N TYR A 128 12.76 -2.52 8.58
CA TYR A 128 12.92 -2.41 7.13
C TYR A 128 13.34 -1.00 6.72
N ILE A 129 12.75 0.04 7.31
CA ILE A 129 13.11 1.44 7.07
C ILE A 129 14.58 1.66 7.42
N VAL A 130 15.00 1.26 8.63
CA VAL A 130 16.39 1.38 9.09
C VAL A 130 17.35 0.58 8.21
N TYR A 131 16.97 -0.62 7.77
CA TYR A 131 17.79 -1.44 6.87
C TYR A 131 17.98 -0.76 5.51
N CYS A 132 16.91 -0.24 4.92
CA CYS A 132 16.94 0.46 3.64
C CYS A 132 17.85 1.70 3.72
N ASP A 133 17.73 2.50 4.77
CA ASP A 133 18.53 3.71 4.95
C ASP A 133 20.02 3.37 5.10
N ASN A 134 20.35 2.39 5.94
CA ASN A 134 21.73 2.00 6.20
C ASN A 134 22.40 1.32 5.00
N ASN A 135 21.64 0.62 4.16
CA ASN A 135 22.18 -0.18 3.06
C ASN A 135 21.83 0.37 1.67
N TYR A 136 21.26 1.58 1.57
CA TYR A 136 20.69 2.10 0.33
C TYR A 136 21.65 2.00 -0.87
N GLN A 137 22.87 2.52 -0.71
CA GLN A 137 23.87 2.51 -1.80
C GLN A 137 24.25 1.09 -2.22
N LYS A 138 24.50 0.21 -1.24
CA LYS A 138 24.86 -1.19 -1.48
C LYS A 138 23.74 -1.97 -2.17
N LEU A 139 22.49 -1.72 -1.77
CA LEU A 139 21.30 -2.34 -2.37
C LEU A 139 21.11 -1.86 -3.81
N LEU A 140 21.30 -0.57 -4.06
CA LEU A 140 21.21 0.02 -5.39
C LEU A 140 22.27 -0.56 -6.33
N GLU A 141 23.53 -0.62 -5.90
CA GLU A 141 24.62 -1.21 -6.68
C GLU A 141 24.38 -2.69 -6.98
N LYS A 142 23.96 -3.48 -5.97
CA LYS A 142 23.60 -4.89 -6.15
C LYS A 142 22.46 -5.04 -7.16
N TYR A 143 21.44 -4.21 -7.06
CA TYR A 143 20.29 -4.23 -7.98
C TYR A 143 20.73 -3.90 -9.41
N GLN A 144 21.44 -2.79 -9.61
CA GLN A 144 21.96 -2.38 -10.93
C GLN A 144 22.82 -3.46 -11.57
N LYS A 145 23.70 -4.10 -10.78
CA LYS A 145 24.56 -5.20 -11.26
C LYS A 145 23.77 -6.44 -11.68
N ASN A 146 22.72 -6.78 -10.94
CA ASN A 146 21.95 -7.99 -11.19
C ASN A 146 20.94 -7.83 -12.34
N PHE A 147 20.40 -6.64 -12.52
CA PHE A 147 19.32 -6.37 -13.49
C PHE A 147 19.78 -5.55 -14.70
N ASN A 148 21.06 -5.18 -14.77
CA ASN A 148 21.69 -4.51 -15.92
C ASN A 148 20.91 -3.27 -16.38
N ASP A 149 20.52 -2.44 -15.40
CA ASP A 149 19.53 -1.38 -15.58
C ASP A 149 20.18 -0.14 -16.21
N GLU A 150 20.26 -0.11 -17.54
CA GLU A 150 20.45 1.13 -18.31
C GLU A 150 19.19 2.03 -18.27
N GLN A 151 18.09 1.52 -17.69
CA GLN A 151 16.83 2.23 -17.54
C GLN A 151 16.73 2.85 -16.14
N CYS A 152 16.15 4.06 -16.07
CA CYS A 152 16.07 4.79 -14.83
C CYS A 152 15.00 4.17 -13.92
N SER A 153 15.39 3.41 -12.90
CA SER A 153 14.47 2.82 -11.90
C SER A 153 13.96 3.83 -10.86
N ILE A 154 14.08 5.13 -11.15
CA ILE A 154 13.80 6.23 -10.22
C ILE A 154 12.78 7.16 -10.86
N ARG A 155 11.88 7.68 -10.05
CA ARG A 155 10.97 8.75 -10.47
C ARG A 155 11.79 9.99 -10.79
N GLY A 156 11.63 10.50 -12.00
CA GLY A 156 12.37 11.65 -12.48
C GLY A 156 11.42 12.73 -12.97
N PHE A 157 11.81 13.98 -12.74
CA PHE A 157 11.19 15.12 -13.40
C PHE A 157 12.27 15.92 -14.15
N LYS A 158 11.86 16.54 -15.26
CA LYS A 158 12.72 17.41 -16.06
C LYS A 158 11.96 18.68 -16.38
N VAL A 159 12.49 19.81 -15.93
CA VAL A 159 11.97 21.13 -16.27
C VAL A 159 12.33 21.45 -17.73
N ARG A 160 11.33 21.77 -18.56
CA ARG A 160 11.42 21.97 -20.02
C ARG A 160 11.31 23.45 -20.41
N GLY A 161 11.74 24.34 -19.53
CA GLY A 161 11.67 25.78 -19.71
C GLY A 161 10.56 26.44 -18.89
N SER A 162 10.65 27.77 -18.81
CA SER A 162 9.66 28.64 -18.18
C SER A 162 9.19 29.71 -19.16
N TYR A 163 7.93 30.10 -19.00
CA TYR A 163 7.14 30.91 -19.92
C TYR A 163 6.41 31.99 -19.16
N LYS A 164 6.10 33.09 -19.84
CA LYS A 164 5.37 34.19 -19.22
C LYS A 164 3.89 33.89 -19.15
N THR A 165 3.33 33.33 -20.22
CA THR A 165 1.89 33.07 -20.33
C THR A 165 1.61 31.58 -20.37
N TYR A 166 0.38 31.22 -19.97
CA TYR A 166 -0.09 29.84 -20.06
C TYR A 166 -0.19 29.36 -21.51
N GLU A 167 -0.53 30.26 -22.44
CA GLU A 167 -0.64 29.96 -23.88
C GLU A 167 0.71 29.56 -24.48
N GLU A 168 1.78 30.30 -24.16
CA GLU A 168 3.16 29.97 -24.58
C GLU A 168 3.61 28.60 -24.04
N ALA A 169 3.30 28.30 -22.78
CA ALA A 169 3.59 27.01 -22.18
C ALA A 169 2.79 25.87 -22.84
N THR A 170 1.55 26.13 -23.24
CA THR A 170 0.68 25.16 -23.91
C THR A 170 1.19 24.82 -25.30
N GLU A 171 1.55 25.83 -26.10
CA GLU A 171 2.14 25.62 -27.43
C GLU A 171 3.42 24.81 -27.33
N ARG A 172 4.30 25.14 -26.38
CA ARG A 172 5.51 24.34 -26.14
C ARG A 172 5.21 22.92 -25.71
N CYS A 173 4.25 22.72 -24.80
CA CYS A 173 3.85 21.40 -24.34
C CYS A 173 3.44 20.51 -25.53
N GLN A 174 2.63 21.06 -26.45
CA GLN A 174 2.20 20.37 -27.68
C GLN A 174 3.36 20.04 -28.62
N GLU A 175 4.37 20.89 -28.72
CA GLU A 175 5.60 20.58 -29.48
C GLU A 175 6.40 19.45 -28.84
N LEU A 176 6.58 19.48 -27.52
CA LEU A 176 7.36 18.49 -26.77
C LEU A 176 6.70 17.11 -26.83
N ILE A 177 5.38 17.07 -26.74
CA ILE A 177 4.53 15.91 -26.95
C ILE A 177 4.86 15.19 -28.28
N LYS A 178 5.05 15.95 -29.37
CA LYS A 178 5.36 15.39 -30.69
C LYS A 178 6.75 14.75 -30.74
N TYR A 179 7.69 15.30 -29.98
CA TYR A 179 9.10 14.87 -29.97
C TYR A 179 9.33 13.67 -29.05
N GLU A 180 8.74 13.65 -27.85
CA GLU A 180 8.88 12.57 -26.86
C GLU A 180 7.56 11.83 -26.64
N ARG A 181 7.41 10.70 -27.32
CA ARG A 181 6.25 9.82 -27.15
C ARG A 181 6.38 9.01 -25.86
N GLY A 182 5.30 8.95 -25.07
CA GLY A 182 5.23 8.11 -23.87
C GLY A 182 5.76 8.77 -22.58
N VAL A 183 6.12 10.05 -22.63
CA VAL A 183 6.49 10.83 -21.44
C VAL A 183 5.32 11.73 -21.06
N GLY A 184 4.90 11.69 -19.79
CA GLY A 184 3.87 12.60 -19.28
C GLY A 184 4.45 14.01 -19.15
N ILE A 185 3.80 15.00 -19.76
CA ILE A 185 4.20 16.41 -19.67
C ILE A 185 3.06 17.18 -19.00
N ALA A 186 3.37 17.91 -17.93
CA ALA A 186 2.43 18.79 -17.26
C ALA A 186 2.89 20.23 -17.34
N ILE A 187 1.93 21.15 -17.28
CA ILE A 187 2.16 22.58 -17.16
C ILE A 187 1.90 22.96 -15.71
N ALA A 188 2.86 23.64 -15.09
CA ALA A 188 2.79 24.03 -13.70
C ALA A 188 3.11 25.53 -13.53
N PRO A 189 2.43 26.26 -12.62
CA PRO A 189 2.85 27.59 -12.22
C PRO A 189 4.21 27.54 -11.50
N VAL A 190 5.07 28.53 -11.79
CA VAL A 190 6.38 28.67 -11.15
C VAL A 190 6.21 29.28 -9.77
N GLY A 191 6.85 28.67 -8.77
CA GLY A 191 6.83 29.16 -7.38
C GLY A 191 5.59 28.75 -6.59
N THR A 192 4.76 27.85 -7.12
CA THR A 192 3.57 27.34 -6.41
C THR A 192 3.67 25.83 -6.24
N TRP A 193 3.19 25.33 -5.10
CA TRP A 193 3.10 23.90 -4.85
C TRP A 193 2.01 23.26 -5.73
N VAL A 194 2.42 22.30 -6.57
CA VAL A 194 1.52 21.56 -7.45
C VAL A 194 1.46 20.10 -7.00
N PRO A 195 0.26 19.55 -6.72
CA PRO A 195 0.12 18.14 -6.45
C PRO A 195 0.43 17.35 -7.72
N TRP A 196 1.22 16.30 -7.59
CA TRP A 196 1.57 15.41 -8.68
C TRP A 196 1.13 13.99 -8.36
N ASP A 197 0.51 13.33 -9.33
CA ASP A 197 0.18 11.91 -9.29
C ASP A 197 1.02 11.16 -10.35
N PRO A 198 1.71 10.06 -9.99
CA PRO A 198 2.40 9.19 -10.95
C PRO A 198 1.48 8.57 -12.00
N SER A 199 0.17 8.49 -11.75
CA SER A 199 -0.84 8.03 -12.70
C SER A 199 -1.50 9.25 -13.40
N PRO A 200 -1.15 9.55 -14.66
CA PRO A 200 -1.72 10.67 -15.39
C PRO A 200 -3.25 10.54 -15.61
N ASP A 201 -3.78 9.32 -15.60
CA ASP A 201 -5.20 9.03 -15.84
C ASP A 201 -6.10 9.44 -14.66
N ALA A 202 -5.54 9.58 -13.45
CA ALA A 202 -6.27 9.99 -12.26
C ALA A 202 -6.51 11.52 -12.21
N ILE A 203 -5.84 12.28 -13.09
CA ILE A 203 -5.88 13.74 -13.09
C ILE A 203 -7.02 14.22 -14.00
N GLN A 204 -7.92 15.05 -13.45
CA GLN A 204 -9.17 15.48 -14.09
C GLN A 204 -8.96 16.34 -15.35
N ASP A 205 -7.85 17.07 -15.43
CA ASP A 205 -7.51 17.97 -16.55
C ASP A 205 -6.39 17.39 -17.45
N SER A 206 -6.28 16.05 -17.50
CA SER A 206 -5.33 15.37 -18.40
C SER A 206 -5.80 15.44 -19.86
N GLU A 207 -5.01 16.08 -20.72
CA GLU A 207 -5.20 16.03 -22.17
C GLU A 207 -4.30 14.93 -22.77
N TYR A 208 -4.92 13.91 -23.37
CA TYR A 208 -4.23 12.85 -24.08
C TYR A 208 -3.75 13.32 -25.47
N MET A 209 -2.75 12.62 -25.98
CA MET A 209 -2.16 12.83 -27.30
C MET A 209 -3.14 12.67 -28.47
N LEU A 210 -4.19 11.86 -28.28
CA LEU A 210 -5.16 11.50 -29.31
C LEU A 210 -6.43 12.37 -29.18
N PRO A 211 -6.75 13.21 -30.18
CA PRO A 211 -7.92 14.10 -30.12
C PRO A 211 -9.26 13.37 -29.98
N GLU A 212 -9.37 12.16 -30.51
CA GLU A 212 -10.56 11.32 -30.40
C GLU A 212 -10.74 10.76 -28.99
N LEU A 213 -9.64 10.39 -28.34
CA LEU A 213 -9.64 9.90 -26.96
C LEU A 213 -9.97 11.02 -25.98
N ASN A 214 -9.46 12.23 -26.21
CA ASN A 214 -9.83 13.42 -25.41
C ASN A 214 -11.33 13.67 -25.47
N LYS A 215 -11.91 13.70 -26.68
CA LYS A 215 -13.35 13.86 -26.85
C LYS A 215 -14.15 12.77 -26.14
N LEU A 216 -13.65 11.54 -26.14
CA LEU A 216 -14.31 10.42 -25.46
C LEU A 216 -14.24 10.57 -23.94
N MET A 217 -13.06 10.88 -23.38
CA MET A 217 -12.85 11.05 -21.95
C MET A 217 -13.57 12.28 -21.40
N THR A 218 -13.56 13.42 -22.11
CA THR A 218 -14.34 14.60 -21.74
C THR A 218 -15.83 14.27 -21.67
N LYS A 219 -16.38 13.59 -22.69
CA LYS A 219 -17.78 13.16 -22.70
C LYS A 219 -18.11 12.18 -21.59
N TYR A 220 -17.23 11.21 -21.33
CA TYR A 220 -17.41 10.24 -20.25
C TYR A 220 -17.41 10.92 -18.87
N ASN A 221 -16.49 11.85 -18.64
CA ASN A 221 -16.40 12.62 -17.41
C ASN A 221 -17.60 13.56 -17.23
N GLU A 222 -18.04 14.24 -18.29
CA GLU A 222 -19.28 15.04 -18.28
C GLU A 222 -20.51 14.19 -17.95
N GLN A 223 -20.63 12.99 -18.52
CA GLN A 223 -21.73 12.07 -18.23
C GLN A 223 -21.71 11.60 -16.77
N ASN A 224 -20.54 11.23 -16.25
CA ASN A 224 -20.40 10.84 -14.84
C ASN A 224 -20.76 12.01 -13.90
N ARG A 225 -20.27 13.21 -14.19
CA ARG A 225 -20.56 14.41 -13.40
C ARG A 225 -22.05 14.74 -13.41
N ASN A 226 -22.68 14.67 -14.58
CA ASN A 226 -24.12 14.86 -14.72
C ASN A 226 -24.92 13.79 -13.97
N ARG A 227 -24.47 12.52 -14.00
CA ARG A 227 -25.10 11.43 -13.25
C ARG A 227 -25.03 11.68 -11.75
N ASP A 228 -23.89 12.13 -11.24
CA ASP A 228 -23.68 12.37 -9.82
C ASP A 228 -24.50 13.59 -9.34
N ILE A 229 -24.56 14.66 -10.14
CA ILE A 229 -25.45 15.81 -9.90
C ILE A 229 -26.91 15.35 -9.86
N MET A 230 -27.37 14.57 -10.84
CA MET A 230 -28.73 14.04 -10.89
C MET A 230 -29.05 13.12 -9.70
N PHE A 231 -28.07 12.37 -9.20
CA PHE A 231 -28.22 11.55 -8.01
C PHE A 231 -28.34 12.40 -6.75
N GLU A 232 -27.54 13.44 -6.64
CA GLU A 232 -27.54 14.35 -5.49
C GLU A 232 -28.81 15.21 -5.44
N GLU A 233 -29.27 15.71 -6.59
CA GLU A 233 -30.58 16.38 -6.75
C GLU A 233 -31.72 15.45 -6.32
N ARG A 234 -31.74 14.20 -6.81
CA ARG A 234 -32.76 13.21 -6.42
C ARG A 234 -32.70 12.88 -4.92
N LYS A 235 -31.51 12.83 -4.33
CA LYS A 235 -31.31 12.63 -2.89
C LYS A 235 -31.87 13.81 -2.09
N GLN A 236 -31.61 15.05 -2.53
CA GLN A 236 -32.15 16.26 -1.92
C GLN A 236 -33.68 16.36 -2.08
N GLU A 237 -34.24 15.99 -3.23
CA GLU A 237 -35.69 15.90 -3.45
C GLU A 237 -36.35 14.87 -2.51
N LEU A 238 -35.72 13.71 -2.31
CA LEU A 238 -36.21 12.69 -1.39
C LEU A 238 -36.16 13.15 0.08
N GLN A 239 -35.13 13.90 0.46
CA GLN A 239 -35.00 14.46 1.81
C GLN A 239 -35.98 15.61 2.06
N SER A 240 -36.14 16.52 1.10
CA SER A 240 -37.11 17.62 1.17
C SER A 240 -38.57 17.12 1.16
N SER A 241 -38.90 16.15 0.29
CA SER A 241 -40.24 15.55 0.25
C SER A 241 -40.60 14.72 1.49
N ASN A 242 -39.63 14.13 2.17
CA ASN A 242 -39.83 13.48 3.48
C ASN A 242 -40.09 14.49 4.61
N THR A 243 -39.66 15.74 4.47
CA THR A 243 -39.89 16.78 5.49
C THR A 243 -41.27 17.43 5.34
N VAL A 244 -41.83 17.47 4.12
CA VAL A 244 -43.14 18.09 3.81
C VAL A 244 -44.34 17.14 4.06
N ASN A 245 -44.16 15.81 4.01
CA ASN A 245 -45.28 14.86 4.16
C ASN A 245 -45.18 14.00 5.43
N LYS A 246 -45.40 14.63 6.60
CA LYS A 246 -45.71 13.93 7.86
C LYS A 246 -47.19 13.50 7.94
N THR A 247 -47.69 12.81 6.92
CA THR A 247 -48.90 11.98 7.04
C THR A 247 -48.65 10.67 6.31
N SER A 248 -48.27 9.66 7.08
CA SER A 248 -48.02 8.29 6.63
C SER A 248 -49.31 7.67 6.12
N ASN A 249 -49.53 7.74 4.80
CA ASN A 249 -50.61 7.00 4.17
C ASN A 249 -50.08 5.60 3.79
N PRO A 250 -50.42 4.53 4.52
CA PRO A 250 -49.77 3.20 4.43
C PRO A 250 -49.90 2.56 3.02
N THR A 251 -50.88 3.00 2.24
CA THR A 251 -51.08 2.58 0.86
C THR A 251 -49.96 3.05 -0.08
N ARG A 252 -49.39 4.24 0.16
CA ARG A 252 -48.35 4.83 -0.69
C ARG A 252 -46.98 4.19 -0.46
N GLU A 253 -46.65 3.81 0.78
CA GLU A 253 -45.43 3.03 1.08
C GLU A 253 -45.48 1.64 0.45
N ARG A 254 -46.65 0.99 0.48
CA ARG A 254 -46.82 -0.34 -0.12
C ARG A 254 -46.68 -0.31 -1.65
N LEU A 255 -47.16 0.76 -2.29
CA LEU A 255 -46.97 1.01 -3.73
C LEU A 255 -45.52 1.32 -4.07
N LYS A 256 -44.83 2.16 -3.27
CA LYS A 256 -43.38 2.42 -3.43
C LYS A 256 -42.56 1.15 -3.31
N LYS A 257 -42.83 0.30 -2.31
CA LYS A 257 -42.12 -0.97 -2.12
C LYS A 257 -42.31 -1.91 -3.31
N LYS A 258 -43.53 -2.02 -3.84
CA LYS A 258 -43.82 -2.81 -5.05
C LYS A 258 -43.14 -2.26 -6.31
N LEU A 259 -43.02 -0.94 -6.46
CA LEU A 259 -42.32 -0.32 -7.59
C LEU A 259 -40.81 -0.58 -7.52
N MET A 260 -40.19 -0.36 -6.35
CA MET A 260 -38.77 -0.66 -6.14
C MET A 260 -38.46 -2.14 -6.37
N GLU A 261 -39.32 -3.04 -5.90
CA GLU A 261 -39.14 -4.47 -6.10
C GLU A 261 -39.28 -4.89 -7.58
N LYS A 262 -40.11 -4.18 -8.34
CA LYS A 262 -40.25 -4.37 -9.80
C LYS A 262 -39.04 -3.84 -10.56
N GLU A 263 -38.49 -2.70 -10.16
CA GLU A 263 -37.27 -2.14 -10.74
C GLU A 263 -36.04 -2.98 -10.42
N ALA A 264 -35.90 -3.46 -9.18
CA ALA A 264 -34.82 -4.37 -8.79
C ALA A 264 -34.87 -5.69 -9.57
N LYS A 265 -36.07 -6.23 -9.84
CA LYS A 265 -36.24 -7.42 -10.70
C LYS A 265 -35.85 -7.14 -12.15
N ARG A 266 -36.17 -5.96 -12.69
CA ARG A 266 -35.73 -5.59 -14.05
C ARG A 266 -34.21 -5.50 -14.13
N LEU A 267 -33.59 -4.80 -13.19
CA LEU A 267 -32.13 -4.64 -13.16
C LEU A 267 -31.42 -5.99 -13.04
N LYS A 268 -31.96 -6.90 -12.21
CA LYS A 268 -31.42 -8.26 -12.09
C LYS A 268 -31.51 -9.04 -13.41
N ASN A 269 -32.64 -8.95 -14.11
CA ASN A 269 -32.81 -9.60 -15.41
C ASN A 269 -31.87 -9.01 -16.48
N ASP A 270 -31.63 -7.70 -16.45
CA ASP A 270 -30.75 -7.03 -17.39
C ASP A 270 -29.28 -7.43 -17.14
N ILE A 271 -28.86 -7.56 -15.88
CA ILE A 271 -27.53 -8.07 -15.50
C ILE A 271 -27.36 -9.52 -15.95
N GLU A 272 -28.34 -10.39 -15.71
CA GLU A 272 -28.30 -11.79 -16.17
C GLU A 272 -28.28 -11.93 -17.70
N LYS A 273 -28.83 -10.95 -18.42
CA LYS A 273 -28.77 -10.92 -19.88
C LYS A 273 -27.40 -10.46 -20.37
N GLN A 274 -26.80 -9.47 -19.72
CA GLN A 274 -25.44 -9.02 -20.03
C GLN A 274 -24.40 -10.10 -19.73
N GLN A 275 -24.51 -10.81 -18.61
CA GLN A 275 -23.60 -11.92 -18.28
C GLN A 275 -23.65 -13.03 -19.34
N ARG A 276 -24.85 -13.36 -19.84
CA ARG A 276 -25.00 -14.33 -20.95
C ARG A 276 -24.40 -13.85 -22.26
N LEU A 277 -24.45 -12.54 -22.56
CA LEU A 277 -23.82 -12.00 -23.77
C LEU A 277 -22.30 -12.08 -23.68
N VAL A 278 -21.72 -11.76 -22.52
CA VAL A 278 -20.28 -11.88 -22.27
C VAL A 278 -19.82 -13.34 -22.37
N GLU A 279 -20.59 -14.29 -21.82
CA GLU A 279 -20.27 -15.72 -21.93
C GLU A 279 -20.31 -16.25 -23.37
N LEU A 280 -21.21 -15.71 -24.22
CA LEU A 280 -21.29 -16.07 -25.63
C LEU A 280 -20.13 -15.47 -26.44
N GLU A 281 -19.77 -14.21 -26.17
CA GLU A 281 -18.59 -13.58 -26.78
C GLU A 281 -17.29 -14.31 -26.39
N ASP A 282 -17.17 -14.75 -25.14
CA ASP A 282 -16.04 -15.55 -24.65
C ASP A 282 -15.98 -16.96 -25.28
N GLN A 283 -17.10 -17.51 -25.74
CA GLN A 283 -17.15 -18.79 -26.46
C GLN A 283 -16.75 -18.61 -27.93
N GLU A 284 -17.28 -17.60 -28.61
CA GLU A 284 -16.88 -17.26 -29.98
C GLU A 284 -15.39 -16.90 -30.06
N HIS A 285 -14.85 -16.23 -29.04
CA HIS A 285 -13.43 -15.88 -29.00
C HIS A 285 -12.51 -17.11 -28.80
N ARG A 286 -13.01 -18.16 -28.11
CA ARG A 286 -12.28 -19.44 -27.93
C ARG A 286 -12.34 -20.32 -29.17
N GLU A 287 -13.47 -20.32 -29.88
CA GLU A 287 -13.62 -21.06 -31.15
C GLU A 287 -12.81 -20.44 -32.28
N ASN A 288 -12.66 -19.11 -32.33
CA ASN A 288 -11.84 -18.42 -33.33
C ASN A 288 -10.31 -18.47 -33.06
N CYS A 289 -9.88 -18.93 -31.87
CA CYS A 289 -8.47 -19.07 -31.49
C CYS A 289 -7.97 -20.53 -31.50
N SER A 290 -8.81 -21.49 -31.88
CA SER A 290 -8.47 -22.92 -32.07
C SER A 290 -8.37 -23.27 -33.55
#